data_AF-A0A6L9Z5Z2-F1
#
_entry.id   AF-A0A6L9Z5Z2-F1
#
_cell.length_a   1.000
_cell.length_b   1.000
_cell.length_c   1.000
_cell.angle_alpha   90.00
_cell.angle_beta   90.00
_cell.angle_gamma   90.00
#
_symmetry.space_group_name_H-M   'P 1'
#
loop_
_entity.id
_entity.type
_entity.pdbx_description
1 polymer ?
#
loop_
_entity_poly.entity_id
_entity_poly.type
_entity_poly.pdbx_seq_one_letter_code
_entity_poly.pdbx_strand_id
1 'polypeptide(L)'
;AKALGLDESKPDNYYRDELIEQLSKTDALYCWDFGIQFQTNPKMSIDDVTIRWSEKKSPFFTVGRLTVKHQIIDFDQQYDSAENLRFSPWNGLVVHRPVGALNRLRNIVYPIVAKYRYQKRGLNY
;
A
#
# COMPACT_ATOMS: atom_id res chain seq x y z
N ALA A 1 3.55 -11.37 11.67
CA ALA A 1 3.06 -10.02 12.04
C ALA A 1 1.81 -10.22 12.89
N LYS A 2 1.83 -9.83 14.17
CA LYS A 2 0.58 -9.77 14.96
C LYS A 2 -0.42 -8.98 14.13
N ALA A 3 -1.52 -9.61 13.77
CA ALA A 3 -2.48 -9.17 12.77
C ALA A 3 -3.18 -7.87 13.23
N LEU A 4 -2.53 -6.71 13.09
CA LEU A 4 -3.05 -5.35 13.35
C LEU A 4 -3.77 -5.10 14.70
N GLY A 5 -3.86 -6.07 15.61
CA GLY A 5 -4.59 -5.96 16.88
C GLY A 5 -6.09 -5.63 16.71
N LEU A 6 -6.68 -5.89 15.54
CA LEU A 6 -8.08 -5.52 15.28
C LEU A 6 -9.08 -6.41 16.03
N ASP A 7 -8.72 -7.68 16.26
CA ASP A 7 -9.47 -8.64 17.08
C ASP A 7 -8.48 -9.57 17.81
N GLU A 8 -8.32 -9.40 19.12
CA GLU A 8 -7.40 -10.18 19.95
C GLU A 8 -7.81 -11.65 20.12
N SER A 9 -9.04 -12.01 19.74
CA SER A 9 -9.52 -13.40 19.79
C SER A 9 -9.02 -14.26 18.62
N LYS A 10 -8.42 -13.64 17.60
CA LYS A 10 -7.97 -14.32 16.39
C LYS A 10 -6.53 -14.84 16.52
N PRO A 11 -6.21 -15.98 15.90
CA PRO A 11 -4.84 -16.50 15.88
C PRO A 11 -3.91 -15.57 15.08
N ASP A 12 -2.60 -15.70 15.33
CA ASP A 12 -1.59 -15.06 14.50
C ASP A 12 -1.78 -15.49 13.02
N ASN A 13 -1.62 -14.53 12.09
CA ASN A 13 -1.86 -14.66 10.65
C ASN A 13 -3.32 -14.80 10.17
N TYR A 14 -4.34 -14.70 11.03
CA TYR A 14 -5.75 -14.83 10.62
C TYR A 14 -6.13 -14.11 9.30
N TYR A 15 -5.81 -12.81 9.16
CA TYR A 15 -6.16 -12.06 7.93
C TYR A 15 -5.38 -12.51 6.69
N ARG A 16 -4.19 -13.07 6.86
CA ARG A 16 -3.41 -13.64 5.75
C ARG A 16 -4.10 -14.91 5.27
N ASP A 17 -4.45 -15.79 6.18
CA ASP A 17 -5.07 -17.08 5.86
C ASP A 17 -6.46 -16.86 5.26
N GLU A 18 -7.23 -15.91 5.82
CA GLU A 18 -8.50 -15.46 5.27
C GLU A 18 -8.33 -14.91 3.84
N LEU A 19 -7.32 -14.07 3.58
CA LEU A 19 -7.04 -13.54 2.24
C LEU A 19 -6.69 -14.66 1.24
N ILE A 20 -5.87 -15.64 1.65
CA ILE A 20 -5.52 -16.81 0.83
C ILE A 20 -6.78 -17.62 0.49
N GLU A 21 -7.57 -17.97 1.51
CA GLU A 21 -8.81 -18.74 1.34
C GLU A 21 -9.79 -18.00 0.42
N GLN A 22 -10.06 -16.73 0.69
CA GLN A 22 -11.00 -15.93 -0.07
C GLN A 22 -10.61 -15.80 -1.54
N LEU A 23 -9.33 -15.56 -1.84
CA LEU A 23 -8.87 -15.42 -3.23
C LEU A 23 -8.81 -16.76 -3.99
N SER A 24 -8.69 -17.88 -3.26
CA SER A 24 -8.70 -19.22 -3.87
C SER A 24 -10.08 -19.66 -4.40
N LYS A 25 -11.16 -19.00 -3.98
CA LYS A 25 -12.51 -19.30 -4.48
C LYS A 25 -12.61 -18.96 -5.95
N THR A 26 -13.25 -19.82 -6.74
CA THR A 26 -13.35 -19.67 -8.20
C THR A 26 -14.23 -18.50 -8.62
N ASP A 27 -15.14 -18.06 -7.74
CA ASP A 27 -16.01 -16.90 -7.90
C ASP A 27 -15.45 -15.62 -7.26
N ALA A 28 -14.22 -15.66 -6.73
CA ALA A 28 -13.58 -14.49 -6.11
C ALA A 28 -13.51 -13.30 -7.08
N LEU A 29 -14.17 -12.21 -6.69
CA LEU A 29 -14.20 -10.95 -7.42
C LEU A 29 -14.29 -9.79 -6.43
N TYR A 30 -13.19 -9.06 -6.27
CA TYR A 30 -13.11 -7.89 -5.41
C TYR A 30 -12.84 -6.64 -6.23
N CYS A 31 -13.61 -5.59 -5.99
CA CYS A 31 -13.55 -4.35 -6.75
C CYS A 31 -13.42 -3.15 -5.81
N TRP A 32 -12.48 -2.25 -6.12
CA TRP A 32 -12.32 -0.97 -5.44
C TRP A 32 -12.26 0.16 -6.46
N ASP A 33 -12.95 1.26 -6.18
CA ASP A 33 -12.79 2.50 -6.91
C ASP A 33 -11.58 3.26 -6.35
N PHE A 34 -10.65 3.62 -7.24
CA PHE A 34 -9.48 4.41 -6.89
C PHE A 34 -9.81 5.89 -7.08
N GLY A 35 -10.02 6.58 -5.97
CA GLY A 35 -10.38 8.00 -5.92
C GLY A 35 -9.21 8.91 -5.55
N ILE A 36 -9.21 10.12 -6.09
CA ILE A 36 -8.30 11.21 -5.70
C ILE A 36 -9.10 12.43 -5.22
N GLN A 37 -8.48 13.24 -4.37
CA GLN A 37 -9.01 14.54 -3.93
C GLN A 37 -8.09 15.64 -4.44
N PHE A 38 -8.68 16.74 -4.94
CA PHE A 38 -7.91 17.91 -5.37
C PHE A 38 -7.79 18.91 -4.21
N GLN A 39 -6.60 19.49 -4.04
CA GLN A 39 -6.42 20.58 -3.09
C GLN A 39 -7.13 21.83 -3.62
N THR A 40 -8.32 22.15 -3.09
CA THR A 40 -9.12 23.30 -3.54
C THR A 40 -8.80 24.59 -2.76
N ASN A 41 -8.06 24.47 -1.66
CA ASN A 41 -7.63 25.60 -0.82
C ASN A 41 -6.23 25.35 -0.24
N PRO A 42 -5.29 26.32 -0.27
CA PRO A 42 -3.95 26.17 0.30
C PRO A 42 -3.90 25.81 1.80
N LYS A 43 -4.98 26.09 2.55
CA LYS A 43 -5.12 25.70 3.97
C LYS A 43 -5.38 24.21 4.18
N MET A 44 -5.71 23.47 3.12
CA MET A 44 -5.82 22.01 3.18
C MET A 44 -4.41 21.44 3.26
N SER A 45 -4.01 21.04 4.47
CA SER A 45 -2.63 20.65 4.75
C SER A 45 -2.21 19.43 3.93
N ILE A 46 -1.01 19.50 3.35
CA ILE A 46 -0.35 18.36 2.68
C ILE A 46 0.58 17.63 3.67
N ASP A 47 1.19 18.36 4.60
CA ASP A 47 2.22 17.84 5.51
C ASP A 47 1.66 17.38 6.87
N ASP A 48 0.50 17.90 7.28
CA ASP A 48 -0.20 17.39 8.46
C ASP A 48 -1.17 16.28 8.04
N VAL A 49 -0.67 15.04 8.09
CA VAL A 49 -1.40 13.82 7.71
C VAL A 49 -2.48 13.43 8.73
N THR A 50 -2.60 14.13 9.86
CA THR A 50 -3.65 13.88 10.86
C THR A 50 -4.96 14.58 10.52
N ILE A 51 -4.92 15.57 9.61
CA ILE A 51 -6.08 16.37 9.21
C ILE A 51 -6.68 15.80 7.93
N ARG A 52 -7.86 15.16 8.06
CA ARG A 52 -8.64 14.73 6.91
C ARG A 52 -9.18 15.91 6.13
N TRP A 53 -9.04 15.88 4.80
CA TRP A 53 -9.69 16.85 3.91
C TRP A 53 -11.20 16.62 3.86
N SER A 54 -11.98 17.69 4.00
CA SER A 54 -13.44 17.62 3.95
C SER A 54 -13.92 17.25 2.55
N GLU A 55 -14.69 16.16 2.43
CA GLU A 55 -15.25 15.71 1.15
C GLU A 55 -16.26 16.69 0.54
N LYS A 56 -16.90 17.54 1.35
CA LYS A 56 -17.75 18.63 0.83
C LYS A 56 -16.93 19.69 0.08
N LYS A 57 -15.68 19.94 0.51
CA LYS A 57 -14.79 20.94 -0.09
C LYS A 57 -13.88 20.36 -1.18
N SER A 58 -13.60 19.06 -1.09
CA SER A 58 -12.80 18.30 -2.04
C SER A 58 -13.40 16.91 -2.17
N PRO A 59 -14.43 16.74 -3.02
CA PRO A 59 -15.03 15.42 -3.23
C PRO A 59 -14.03 14.49 -3.92
N PHE A 60 -14.20 13.18 -3.71
CA PHE A 60 -13.41 12.19 -4.44
C PHE A 60 -13.77 12.19 -5.92
N PHE A 61 -12.75 12.17 -6.77
CA PHE A 61 -12.85 11.92 -8.19
C PHE A 61 -12.28 10.53 -8.49
N THR A 62 -13.12 9.60 -8.95
CA THR A 62 -12.70 8.25 -9.32
C THR A 62 -11.90 8.29 -10.61
N VAL A 63 -10.65 7.84 -10.56
CA VAL A 63 -9.74 7.79 -11.73
C VAL A 63 -9.49 6.38 -12.24
N GLY A 64 -9.99 5.36 -11.55
CA GLY A 64 -9.86 3.98 -11.98
C GLY A 64 -10.58 3.01 -11.05
N ARG A 65 -10.57 1.74 -11.46
CA ARG A 65 -11.09 0.62 -10.67
C ARG A 65 -10.04 -0.47 -10.60
N LEU A 66 -9.70 -0.89 -9.39
CA LEU A 66 -8.89 -2.09 -9.15
C LEU A 66 -9.84 -3.27 -9.02
N THR A 67 -9.69 -4.24 -9.92
CA THR A 67 -10.40 -5.52 -9.83
C THR A 67 -9.39 -6.63 -9.58
N VAL A 68 -9.57 -7.33 -8.47
CA VAL A 68 -8.81 -8.53 -8.12
C VAL A 68 -9.74 -9.72 -8.29
N LYS A 69 -9.34 -10.67 -9.14
CA LYS A 69 -10.09 -11.90 -9.42
C LYS A 69 -9.48 -13.07 -8.64
N HIS A 70 -10.09 -14.25 -8.77
CA HIS A 70 -9.53 -15.53 -8.36
C HIS A 70 -8.02 -15.62 -8.63
N GLN A 71 -7.25 -15.94 -7.59
CA GLN A 71 -5.82 -16.18 -7.63
C GLN A 71 -5.41 -17.15 -6.52
N ILE A 72 -4.51 -18.07 -6.85
CA ILE A 72 -3.78 -18.86 -5.86
C ILE A 72 -2.56 -18.04 -5.47
N ILE A 73 -2.36 -17.80 -4.17
CA ILE A 73 -1.27 -16.94 -3.65
C ILE A 73 -0.48 -17.56 -2.49
N ASP A 74 -0.65 -18.87 -2.30
CA ASP A 74 0.03 -19.66 -1.27
C ASP A 74 0.93 -20.70 -1.93
N PHE A 75 2.16 -20.29 -2.26
CA PHE A 75 3.21 -21.18 -2.72
C PHE A 75 4.60 -20.63 -2.39
N ASP A 76 5.53 -21.53 -2.07
CA ASP A 76 6.82 -21.20 -1.45
C ASP A 76 7.64 -20.15 -2.20
N GLN A 77 7.66 -20.23 -3.54
CA GLN A 77 8.42 -19.31 -4.38
C GLN A 77 7.93 -17.85 -4.28
N GLN A 78 6.65 -17.64 -3.95
CA GLN A 78 6.08 -16.30 -3.78
C GLN A 78 6.56 -15.64 -2.50
N TYR A 79 6.91 -16.40 -1.46
CA TYR A 79 7.33 -15.82 -0.19
C TYR A 79 8.67 -15.11 -0.29
N ASP A 80 9.64 -15.74 -0.94
CA ASP A 80 10.93 -15.12 -1.19
C ASP A 80 10.80 -13.89 -2.09
N SER A 81 9.99 -14.01 -3.14
CA SER A 81 9.71 -12.94 -4.11
C SER A 81 9.00 -11.75 -3.44
N ALA A 82 7.99 -12.01 -2.61
CA ALA A 82 7.24 -10.99 -1.88
C ALA A 82 8.13 -10.26 -0.88
N GLU A 83 8.99 -10.99 -0.17
CA GLU A 83 9.99 -10.39 0.71
C GLU A 83 11.00 -9.56 -0.10
N ASN A 84 11.22 -9.86 -1.38
CA ASN A 84 12.10 -9.07 -2.25
C ASN A 84 11.45 -7.83 -2.87
N LEU A 85 10.12 -7.70 -2.84
CA LEU A 85 9.46 -6.51 -3.37
C LEU A 85 9.84 -5.25 -2.57
N ARG A 86 9.97 -4.13 -3.27
CA ARG A 86 10.09 -2.80 -2.67
C ARG A 86 9.02 -1.89 -3.25
N PHE A 87 8.33 -1.17 -2.38
CA PHE A 87 7.38 -0.14 -2.77
C PHE A 87 7.92 1.22 -2.34
N SER A 88 7.89 2.21 -3.22
CA SER A 88 8.30 3.58 -2.90
C SER A 88 7.30 4.56 -3.53
N PRO A 89 6.86 5.61 -2.81
CA PRO A 89 6.02 6.67 -3.39
C PRO A 89 6.71 7.42 -4.54
N TRP A 90 8.05 7.34 -4.62
CA TRP A 90 8.84 7.96 -5.67
C TRP A 90 9.03 7.07 -6.90
N ASN A 91 8.48 5.85 -6.87
CA ASN A 91 8.39 4.99 -8.05
C ASN A 91 7.14 5.33 -8.85
N GLY A 92 7.19 6.40 -9.64
CA GLY A 92 6.05 6.87 -10.43
C GLY A 92 6.45 7.88 -11.51
N LEU A 93 5.45 8.35 -12.26
CA LEU A 93 5.65 9.36 -13.30
C LEU A 93 6.13 10.68 -12.71
N VAL A 94 6.96 11.41 -13.46
CA VAL A 94 7.47 12.73 -13.05
C VAL A 94 6.34 13.71 -12.73
N VAL A 95 5.24 13.66 -13.49
CA VAL A 95 4.05 14.51 -13.25
C VAL A 95 3.32 14.19 -11.95
N HIS A 96 3.54 13.01 -11.37
CA HIS A 96 2.97 12.58 -10.08
C HIS A 96 3.99 12.68 -8.94
N ARG A 97 5.02 13.51 -9.11
CA ARG A 97 6.07 13.69 -8.10
C ARG A 97 5.45 13.97 -6.72
N PRO A 98 5.79 13.18 -5.68
CA PRO A 98 5.27 13.42 -4.35
C PRO A 98 5.65 14.80 -3.79
N VAL A 99 4.69 15.47 -3.16
CA VAL A 99 4.84 16.81 -2.57
C VAL A 99 4.71 16.77 -1.04
N GLY A 100 5.21 17.80 -0.37
CA GLY A 100 5.29 17.87 1.10
C GLY A 100 6.62 17.37 1.66
N ALA A 101 7.00 17.88 2.84
CA ALA A 101 8.18 17.48 3.59
C ALA A 101 8.20 15.98 3.90
N LEU A 102 7.08 15.39 4.35
CA LEU A 102 7.04 13.95 4.67
C LEU A 102 7.31 13.09 3.44
N ASN A 103 6.68 13.40 2.30
CA ASN A 103 6.94 12.64 1.08
C ASN A 103 8.37 12.86 0.57
N ARG A 104 8.94 14.07 0.65
CA ARG A 104 10.37 14.29 0.32
C ARG A 104 11.30 13.45 1.18
N LEU A 105 11.03 13.32 2.47
CA LEU A 105 11.79 12.44 3.36
C LEU A 105 11.69 10.97 2.92
N ARG A 106 10.51 10.52 2.47
CA ARG A 106 10.31 9.16 1.96
C ARG A 106 11.17 8.85 0.71
N ASN A 107 11.59 9.86 -0.05
CA ASN A 107 12.54 9.66 -1.15
C ASN A 107 13.88 9.13 -0.67
N ILE A 108 14.30 9.56 0.53
CA ILE A 108 15.59 9.24 1.12
C ILE A 108 15.50 7.92 1.88
N VAL A 109 14.46 7.77 2.72
CA VAL A 109 14.36 6.65 3.67
C VAL A 109 14.08 5.32 2.97
N TYR A 110 13.17 5.29 1.98
CA TYR A 110 12.76 4.03 1.34
C TYR A 110 13.91 3.28 0.66
N PRO A 111 14.78 3.95 -0.14
CA PRO A 111 15.96 3.30 -0.71
C PRO A 111 16.94 2.79 0.34
N ILE A 112 17.17 3.54 1.43
CA ILE A 112 18.09 3.17 2.51
C ILE A 112 17.61 1.88 3.20
N VAL A 113 16.33 1.83 3.60
CA VAL A 113 15.75 0.67 4.28
C VAL A 113 15.70 -0.54 3.36
N ALA A 114 15.35 -0.36 2.08
CA ALA A 114 15.38 -1.44 1.10
C ALA A 114 16.79 -2.01 0.94
N LYS A 115 17.82 -1.15 0.79
CA LYS A 115 19.22 -1.57 0.69
C LYS A 115 19.67 -2.34 1.94
N TYR A 116 19.35 -1.83 3.12
CA TYR A 116 19.67 -2.52 4.37
C TYR A 116 19.03 -3.92 4.45
N ARG A 117 17.76 -4.03 4.07
CA ARG A 117 17.05 -5.31 4.05
C ARG A 117 17.69 -6.30 3.07
N TYR A 118 18.03 -5.87 1.86
CA TYR A 118 18.71 -6.73 0.89
C TYR A 118 20.10 -7.18 1.35
N GLN A 119 20.88 -6.27 1.94
CA GLN A 119 22.19 -6.61 2.51
C GLN A 119 22.08 -7.68 3.60
N LYS A 120 21.10 -7.55 4.51
CA LYS A 120 20.85 -8.56 5.56
C LYS A 120 20.41 -9.91 5.00
N ARG A 121 19.82 -9.94 3.81
CA ARG A 121 19.45 -11.16 3.09
C ARG A 121 20.55 -11.72 2.19
N GLY A 122 21.71 -11.04 2.09
CA GLY A 122 22.80 -11.45 1.20
C GLY A 122 22.51 -11.21 -0.29
N LEU A 123 21.56 -10.32 -0.61
CA LEU A 123 21.17 -10.00 -1.98
C LEU A 123 21.89 -8.72 -2.44
N ASN A 124 22.58 -8.80 -3.57
CA ASN A 124 23.25 -7.66 -4.20
C ASN A 124 22.33 -7.06 -5.27
N TYR A 125 21.74 -5.89 -4.99
CA TYR A 125 20.94 -5.09 -5.93
C TYR A 125 21.58 -3.73 -6.15
#